data_AF-A0AA38X643-F1
#
_entry.id   AF-A0AA38X643-F1
#
_cell.length_a   1.000
_cell.length_b   1.000
_cell.length_c   1.000
_cell.angle_alpha   90.00
_cell.angle_beta   90.00
_cell.angle_gamma   90.00
#
_symmetry.space_group_name_H-M   'P 1'
#
loop_
_entity.id
_entity.type
_entity.pdbx_description
1 polymer ?
#
loop_
_entity_poly.entity_id
_entity_poly.type
_entity_poly.pdbx_seq_one_letter_code
_entity_poly.pdbx_strand_id
1 'polypeptide(L)'
;MASGYGLHGGVGRCFTFWQEYMSCYVINQHDPEARAKGVCAPRLEDYYECLHHRKEYARTVAIQRALQRAEAASPRENAPKVGQIRSLGLIGRDEESKKFLGTTAGTYTNAQ
;
A
#
# COMPACT_ATOMS: atom_id res chain seq x y z
N MET A 1 11.58 11.18 -24.84
CA MET A 1 10.48 10.87 -23.90
C MET A 1 11.06 10.19 -22.68
N ALA A 2 10.87 10.73 -21.47
CA ALA A 2 11.31 10.08 -20.23
C ALA A 2 10.17 9.19 -19.69
N SER A 3 9.83 8.11 -20.41
CA SER A 3 8.69 7.22 -20.11
C SER A 3 8.94 6.29 -18.90
N GLY A 4 9.76 6.71 -17.93
CA GLY A 4 10.20 5.84 -16.83
C GLY A 4 11.04 6.48 -15.74
N TYR A 5 11.43 7.75 -15.85
CA TYR A 5 12.23 8.43 -14.84
C TYR A 5 11.36 9.28 -13.91
N GLY A 6 11.57 9.14 -12.61
CA GLY A 6 10.90 9.90 -11.56
C GLY A 6 11.58 11.24 -11.24
N LEU A 7 11.01 11.97 -10.30
CA LEU A 7 11.47 13.31 -9.86
C LEU A 7 12.95 13.39 -9.46
N HIS A 8 13.53 12.29 -8.96
CA HIS A 8 14.92 12.23 -8.51
C HIS A 8 15.88 11.59 -9.54
N GLY A 9 15.45 11.43 -10.79
CA GLY A 9 16.26 10.80 -11.85
C GLY A 9 16.39 9.28 -11.74
N GLY A 10 15.84 8.67 -10.67
CA GLY A 10 15.67 7.23 -10.56
C GLY A 10 14.50 6.70 -11.39
N VAL A 11 14.37 5.38 -11.47
CA VAL A 11 13.23 4.74 -12.13
C VAL A 11 11.94 4.94 -11.33
N GLY A 12 10.81 5.11 -12.03
CA GLY A 12 9.50 5.23 -11.39
C GLY A 12 9.07 3.93 -10.69
N ARG A 13 8.17 4.04 -9.69
CA ARG A 13 7.73 2.88 -8.88
C ARG A 13 7.22 1.69 -9.70
N CYS A 14 6.46 1.95 -10.77
CA CYS A 14 5.86 0.92 -11.62
C CYS A 14 6.65 0.66 -12.91
N PHE A 15 7.91 1.13 -13.00
CA PHE A 15 8.70 1.03 -14.22
C PHE A 15 9.08 -0.42 -14.57
N THR A 16 9.26 -1.28 -13.57
CA THR A 16 9.56 -2.71 -13.80
C THR A 16 8.40 -3.41 -14.51
N PHE A 17 7.16 -3.21 -14.07
CA PHE A 17 5.97 -3.76 -14.75
C PHE A 17 5.80 -3.21 -16.16
N TRP A 18 6.13 -1.93 -16.37
CA TRP A 18 6.14 -1.34 -17.71
C TRP A 18 7.18 -1.99 -18.63
N GLN A 19 8.42 -2.20 -18.14
CA GLN A 19 9.46 -2.88 -18.92
C GLN A 19 9.04 -4.29 -19.30
N GLU A 20 8.47 -5.03 -18.35
CA GLU A 20 7.94 -6.35 -18.60
C GLU A 20 6.88 -6.26 -19.72
N TYR A 21 5.89 -5.35 -19.62
CA TYR A 21 4.84 -5.25 -20.64
C TYR A 21 5.43 -4.92 -22.01
N MET A 22 6.36 -3.96 -22.06
CA MET A 22 7.04 -3.58 -23.29
C MET A 22 7.89 -4.70 -23.88
N SER A 23 8.54 -5.53 -23.06
CA SER A 23 9.29 -6.68 -23.57
C SER A 23 8.36 -7.69 -24.24
N CYS A 24 7.19 -7.98 -23.65
CA CYS A 24 6.18 -8.81 -24.28
C CYS A 24 5.64 -8.18 -25.56
N TYR A 25 5.30 -6.89 -25.52
CA TYR A 25 4.71 -6.19 -26.66
C TYR A 25 5.65 -6.16 -27.86
N VAL A 26 6.91 -5.77 -27.65
CA VAL A 26 7.91 -5.63 -28.73
C VAL A 26 8.23 -6.98 -29.39
N ILE A 27 8.26 -8.07 -28.62
CA ILE A 27 8.49 -9.41 -29.17
C ILE A 27 7.30 -9.87 -30.03
N ASN A 28 6.07 -9.59 -29.60
CA ASN A 28 4.85 -10.12 -30.24
C ASN A 28 4.15 -9.14 -31.19
N GLN A 29 4.66 -7.92 -31.39
CA GLN A 29 3.98 -6.87 -32.17
C GLN A 29 3.76 -7.22 -33.65
N HIS A 30 4.55 -8.15 -34.20
CA HIS A 30 4.45 -8.62 -35.59
C HIS A 30 3.72 -9.97 -35.73
N ASP A 31 3.28 -10.58 -34.62
CA ASP A 31 2.53 -11.83 -34.63
C ASP A 31 1.02 -11.53 -34.48
N PRO A 32 0.22 -11.70 -35.56
CA PRO A 32 -1.21 -11.43 -35.53
C PRO A 32 -1.99 -12.42 -34.65
N GLU A 33 -1.52 -13.65 -34.48
CA GLU A 33 -2.16 -14.65 -33.62
C GLU A 33 -1.93 -14.32 -32.14
N ALA A 34 -0.70 -13.95 -31.78
CA ALA A 34 -0.37 -13.50 -30.43
C ALA A 34 -1.16 -12.24 -30.03
N ARG A 35 -1.33 -11.30 -30.97
CA ARG A 35 -2.14 -10.09 -30.75
C ARG A 35 -3.62 -10.41 -30.60
N ALA A 36 -4.16 -11.32 -31.42
CA ALA A 36 -5.56 -11.76 -31.32
C ALA A 36 -5.85 -12.48 -30.00
N LYS A 37 -4.89 -13.27 -29.50
CA LYS A 37 -4.98 -13.95 -28.19
C LYS A 37 -4.71 -13.04 -27.00
N GLY A 38 -4.23 -11.81 -27.21
CA GLY A 38 -3.93 -10.88 -26.13
C GLY A 38 -2.85 -11.39 -25.18
N VAL A 39 -1.79 -12.03 -25.70
CA VAL A 39 -0.76 -12.70 -24.86
C VAL A 39 -0.07 -11.77 -23.85
N CYS A 40 -0.01 -10.46 -24.13
CA CYS A 40 0.58 -9.46 -23.23
C CYS A 40 -0.44 -8.82 -22.26
N ALA A 41 -1.72 -9.21 -22.31
CA ALA A 41 -2.76 -8.65 -21.44
C ALA A 41 -2.50 -8.88 -19.94
N PRO A 42 -2.06 -10.07 -19.46
CA PRO A 42 -1.81 -10.27 -18.03
C PRO A 42 -0.77 -9.29 -17.48
N ARG A 43 0.23 -8.98 -18.29
CA ARG A 43 1.33 -8.10 -17.93
C ARG A 43 0.94 -6.62 -17.98
N LEU A 44 0.04 -6.27 -18.91
CA LEU A 44 -0.60 -4.97 -18.94
C LEU A 44 -1.48 -4.75 -17.70
N GLU A 45 -2.23 -5.78 -17.29
CA GLU A 45 -3.04 -5.76 -16.07
C GLU A 45 -2.18 -5.51 -14.83
N ASP A 46 -1.01 -6.13 -14.72
CA ASP A 46 -0.07 -5.90 -13.60
C ASP A 46 0.44 -4.46 -13.57
N TYR A 47 0.75 -3.88 -14.73
CA TYR A 47 1.14 -2.46 -14.82
C TYR A 47 0.01 -1.52 -14.36
N TYR A 48 -1.23 -1.77 -14.81
CA TYR A 48 -2.39 -0.99 -14.38
C TYR A 48 -2.73 -1.18 -12.91
N GLU A 49 -2.52 -2.40 -12.38
CA GLU A 49 -2.67 -2.69 -10.96
C GLU A 49 -1.68 -1.88 -10.14
N CYS A 50 -0.39 -1.85 -10.50
CA CYS A 50 0.60 -1.04 -9.80
C CYS A 50 0.28 0.46 -9.84
N LEU A 51 -0.32 0.96 -10.92
CA LEU A 51 -0.66 2.39 -11.02
C LEU A 51 -1.85 2.80 -10.14
N HIS A 52 -2.84 1.92 -10.01
CA HIS A 52 -4.15 2.28 -9.42
C HIS A 52 -4.51 1.49 -8.16
N HIS A 53 -3.76 0.45 -7.83
CA HIS A 53 -3.92 -0.41 -6.65
C HIS A 53 -5.35 -0.88 -6.39
N ARG A 54 -6.15 -1.12 -7.44
CA ARG A 54 -7.59 -1.43 -7.29
C ARG A 54 -7.81 -2.78 -6.61
N LYS A 55 -7.04 -3.79 -6.99
CA LYS A 55 -7.13 -5.15 -6.44
C LYS A 55 -6.61 -5.17 -5.00
N GLU A 56 -5.51 -4.47 -4.73
CA GLU A 56 -4.98 -4.28 -3.39
C GLU A 56 -5.97 -3.56 -2.46
N TYR A 57 -6.57 -2.46 -2.92
CA TYR A 57 -7.58 -1.73 -2.13
C TYR A 57 -8.79 -2.61 -1.80
N ALA A 58 -9.33 -3.34 -2.78
CA ALA A 58 -10.45 -4.25 -2.52
C ALA A 58 -10.09 -5.34 -1.50
N ARG A 59 -8.89 -5.91 -1.61
CA ARG A 59 -8.40 -6.95 -0.69
C ARG A 59 -8.17 -6.42 0.72
N THR A 60 -7.54 -5.27 0.87
CA THR A 60 -7.28 -4.65 2.18
C THR A 60 -8.58 -4.31 2.89
N VAL A 61 -9.57 -3.76 2.19
CA VAL A 61 -10.91 -3.51 2.74
C VAL A 61 -11.59 -4.81 3.17
N ALA A 62 -11.49 -5.89 2.40
CA ALA A 62 -12.05 -7.18 2.77
C ALA A 62 -11.39 -7.75 4.04
N ILE A 63 -10.06 -7.65 4.15
CA ILE A 63 -9.30 -8.08 5.33
C ILE A 63 -9.68 -7.24 6.56
N GLN A 64 -9.76 -5.92 6.43
CA GLN A 64 -10.16 -5.03 7.52
C GLN A 64 -11.57 -5.34 8.03
N ARG A 65 -12.53 -5.57 7.12
CA ARG A 65 -13.89 -5.98 7.51
C ARG A 65 -13.91 -7.33 8.22
N ALA A 66 -13.09 -8.29 7.76
CA ALA A 66 -12.97 -9.58 8.44
C ALA A 66 -12.36 -9.42 9.84
N LEU A 67 -11.34 -8.57 9.99
CA LEU A 67 -10.72 -8.26 11.28
C LEU A 67 -11.73 -7.62 12.24
N GLN A 68 -12.49 -6.63 11.80
CA GLN A 68 -13.53 -5.98 12.62
C GLN A 68 -14.60 -6.98 13.10
N ARG A 69 -15.02 -7.90 12.23
CA ARG A 69 -15.96 -8.97 12.61
C ARG A 69 -15.35 -9.94 13.62
N ALA A 70 -14.09 -10.30 13.45
CA ALA A 70 -13.38 -11.17 14.38
C ALA A 70 -13.21 -10.48 15.74
N GLU A 71 -12.83 -9.21 15.78
CA GLU A 71 -12.67 -8.44 17.03
C GLU A 71 -14.00 -8.26 17.78
N ALA A 72 -15.12 -8.10 17.06
CA ALA A 72 -16.44 -8.06 17.66
C ALA A 72 -16.90 -9.42 18.22
N ALA A 73 -16.46 -10.53 17.61
CA ALA A 73 -16.80 -11.88 18.05
C ALA A 73 -15.89 -12.38 19.19
N SER A 74 -14.61 -12.02 19.15
CA SER A 74 -13.62 -12.33 20.17
C SER A 74 -12.63 -11.16 20.33
N PRO A 75 -12.71 -10.41 21.45
CA PRO A 75 -11.74 -9.36 21.73
C PRO A 75 -10.33 -9.96 21.78
N ARG A 76 -9.42 -9.49 20.91
CA ARG A 76 -8.02 -9.88 20.97
C ARG A 76 -7.40 -9.32 22.26
N GLU A 77 -7.02 -10.19 23.20
CA GLU A 77 -6.35 -9.77 24.45
C GLU A 77 -4.98 -9.09 24.19
N ASN A 78 -4.32 -9.41 23.07
CA ASN A 78 -2.95 -8.97 22.75
C ASN A 78 -2.87 -7.87 21.67
N ALA A 79 -3.89 -7.01 21.55
CA ALA A 79 -3.79 -5.87 20.64
C ALA A 79 -2.69 -4.89 21.12
N PRO A 80 -1.73 -4.50 20.27
CA PRO A 80 -0.66 -3.59 20.67
C PRO A 80 -1.26 -2.26 21.12
N LYS A 81 -1.01 -1.89 22.38
CA LYS A 81 -1.52 -0.63 22.94
C LYS A 81 -0.88 0.54 22.19
N VAL A 82 -1.61 1.64 22.03
CA VAL A 82 -1.15 2.85 21.32
C VAL A 82 0.22 3.35 21.83
N GLY A 83 0.49 3.22 23.14
CA GLY A 83 1.79 3.55 23.72
C GLY A 83 2.94 2.66 23.21
N GLN A 84 2.69 1.36 23.02
CA GLN A 84 3.68 0.41 22.53
C GLN A 84 4.02 0.61 21.04
N ILE A 85 3.05 1.05 20.25
CA ILE A 85 3.26 1.42 18.83
C ILE A 85 4.13 2.68 18.75
N ARG A 86 3.87 3.68 19.61
CA ARG A 86 4.62 4.95 19.63
C ARG A 86 6.03 4.81 20.19
N SER A 87 6.25 3.94 21.17
CA SER A 87 7.59 3.63 21.68
C SER A 87 8.35 2.63 20.81
N LEU A 88 7.78 2.19 19.68
CA LEU A 88 8.33 1.13 18.81
C LEU A 88 8.65 -0.17 19.60
N GLY A 89 7.96 -0.40 20.72
CA GLY A 89 8.21 -1.54 21.60
C GLY A 89 9.45 -1.41 22.51
N LEU A 90 10.03 -0.22 22.67
CA LEU A 90 11.16 0.00 23.57
C LEU A 90 10.74 -0.13 25.04
N ILE A 91 11.35 -1.08 25.75
CA ILE A 91 11.15 -1.33 27.19
C ILE A 91 11.69 -0.14 27.98
N GLY A 92 10.88 0.42 28.90
CA GLY A 92 11.28 1.49 29.82
C GLY A 92 11.01 2.92 29.34
N ARG A 93 10.34 3.13 28.19
CA ARG A 93 9.95 4.47 27.68
C ARG A 93 8.48 4.84 27.93
N ASP A 94 7.85 4.21 28.92
CA ASP A 94 6.44 4.43 29.24
C ASP A 94 6.17 5.86 29.72
N GLU A 95 7.10 6.46 30.48
CA GLU A 95 7.00 7.84 30.96
C GLU A 95 7.15 8.87 29.83
N GLU A 96 8.05 8.61 28.87
CA GLU A 96 8.20 9.42 27.67
C GLU A 96 6.90 9.41 26.85
N SER A 97 6.32 8.21 26.70
CA SER A 97 5.05 8.00 25.99
C SER A 97 3.87 8.73 26.66
N LYS A 98 3.79 8.72 27.99
CA LYS A 98 2.76 9.45 28.77
C LYS A 98 2.91 10.97 28.63
N LYS A 99 4.14 11.50 28.66
CA LYS A 99 4.41 12.93 28.50
C LYS A 99 3.93 13.46 27.15
N PHE A 100 4.14 12.71 26.08
CA PHE A 100 3.62 13.05 24.75
C PHE A 100 2.09 12.93 24.65
N LEU A 101 1.48 11.93 25.32
CA LEU A 101 0.01 11.75 25.34
C LEU A 101 -0.72 12.82 26.16
N GLY A 102 -0.15 13.27 27.28
CA GLY A 102 -0.72 14.33 28.11
C GLY A 102 -0.67 15.72 27.46
N THR A 103 0.25 15.94 26.53
CA THR A 103 0.44 17.23 25.87
C THR A 103 -0.61 17.51 24.78
N THR A 104 -1.20 16.47 24.15
CA THR A 104 -2.17 16.65 23.06
C THR A 104 -3.64 16.69 23.50
N ALA A 105 -3.93 16.47 24.78
CA ALA A 105 -5.31 16.54 25.31
C ALA A 105 -5.76 17.97 25.65
N GLY A 106 -4.86 18.98 25.53
CA GLY A 106 -5.11 20.35 25.98
C GLY A 106 -5.34 21.40 24.90
N THR A 107 -5.40 21.07 23.60
CA THR A 107 -5.42 22.09 22.53
C THR A 107 -6.61 22.07 21.57
N TYR A 108 -7.66 21.28 21.82
CA TYR A 108 -8.90 21.30 21.01
C TYR A 108 -10.18 21.49 21.83
N THR A 109 -10.14 22.29 22.89
CA THR A 109 -11.35 22.89 23.46
C THR A 109 -11.18 24.40 23.53
N ASN A 110 -12.05 25.09 22.79
CA ASN A 110 -12.23 26.54 22.64
C ASN A 110 -11.29 27.27 21.68
N ALA A 111 -11.78 27.44 20.46
CA ALA A 111 -11.78 28.76 19.82
C ALA A 111 -13.17 28.96 19.20
N GLN A 112 -13.75 30.13 19.49
CA GLN A 112 -14.99 30.66 18.95
C GLN A 112 -14.98 30.74 17.42
#